data_AF-A0A1C7HR47-F1
#
_entry.id   AF-A0A1C7HR47-F1
#
_cell.length_a   1.000
_cell.length_b   1.000
_cell.length_c   1.000
_cell.angle_alpha   90.00
_cell.angle_beta   90.00
_cell.angle_gamma   90.00
#
_symmetry.space_group_name_H-M   'P 1'
#
loop_
_entity.id
_entity.type
_entity.pdbx_description
1 polymer ?
#
loop_
_entity_poly.entity_id
_entity_poly.type
_entity_poly.pdbx_seq_one_letter_code
_entity_poly.pdbx_strand_id
1 'polypeptide(L)'
;MEYKVKVFLNTEFEVEASSMEEAEAVAWPQVYENAIEHGFEIEVEEMDKDLRDKFNYYFEIVYNALKKKNYIDFIEIMNNPDLKYGLYYITRCYHIGYSFAEYGLCNMVMLMNGSNSKYLNYHDLQKIGIDRKEYEQCFCEFKKVGIPIVTVSVQEKKNEFAGEFGWLSPTGVFTPSPFGTHEQTASEITEKKHLATDFRLWIRKQKKEEQIFMSLYRDFLIHEKGYCLIHNPSSNGGYIVTNHKKLTKAQNEFLFGYFMDLGYALKAERFIEK
;
A
#
# COMPACT_ATOMS: atom_id res chain seq x y z
N MET A 1 -5.52 -28.84 17.73
CA MET A 1 -5.57 -29.23 16.32
C MET A 1 -6.93 -29.87 16.14
N GLU A 2 -7.82 -29.24 15.41
CA GLU A 2 -9.12 -29.81 15.03
C GLU A 2 -8.98 -30.25 13.57
N TYR A 3 -9.05 -31.55 13.34
CA TYR A 3 -9.20 -32.12 12.01
C TYR A 3 -10.70 -32.13 11.71
N LYS A 4 -11.09 -31.60 10.56
CA LYS A 4 -12.43 -31.79 10.02
C LYS A 4 -12.34 -32.74 8.84
N VAL A 5 -12.87 -33.94 9.02
CA VAL A 5 -13.01 -34.91 7.93
C VAL A 5 -14.40 -34.75 7.33
N LYS A 6 -14.47 -34.52 6.02
CA LYS A 6 -15.74 -34.59 5.27
C LYS A 6 -15.83 -35.96 4.63
N VAL A 7 -16.87 -36.71 5.00
CA VAL A 7 -17.20 -38.00 4.38
C VAL A 7 -18.45 -37.79 3.54
N PHE A 8 -18.40 -38.16 2.25
CA PHE A 8 -19.54 -38.04 1.35
C PHE A 8 -20.35 -39.34 1.33
N LEU A 9 -21.49 -39.36 2.03
CA LEU A 9 -22.46 -40.47 1.99
C LEU A 9 -23.86 -39.93 1.71
N ASN A 10 -24.09 -39.24 0.58
CA ASN A 10 -25.37 -38.56 0.26
C ASN A 10 -25.98 -37.68 1.39
N THR A 11 -25.21 -37.45 2.44
CA THR A 11 -25.47 -36.70 3.66
C THR A 11 -24.09 -36.32 4.19
N GLU A 12 -23.93 -35.04 4.49
CA GLU A 12 -22.66 -34.46 4.93
C GLU A 12 -22.57 -34.57 6.46
N PHE A 13 -21.50 -35.16 6.99
CA PHE A 13 -21.21 -35.13 8.42
C PHE A 13 -19.76 -34.71 8.68
N GLU A 14 -19.59 -33.85 9.67
CA GLU A 14 -18.29 -33.38 10.15
C GLU A 14 -17.94 -34.13 11.44
N VAL A 15 -16.71 -34.62 11.53
CA VAL A 15 -16.18 -35.23 12.76
C VAL A 15 -15.00 -34.40 13.24
N GLU A 16 -15.03 -33.99 14.50
CA GLU A 16 -13.90 -33.37 15.18
C GLU A 16 -12.97 -34.47 15.74
N ALA A 17 -11.72 -34.46 15.32
CA ALA A 17 -10.69 -35.36 15.84
C ALA A 17 -9.38 -34.59 16.07
N SER A 18 -8.48 -35.17 16.87
CA SER A 18 -7.16 -34.61 17.21
C SER A 18 -5.99 -35.31 16.51
N SER A 19 -6.26 -36.36 15.74
CA SER A 19 -5.31 -37.05 14.86
C SER A 19 -6.02 -37.82 13.73
N MET A 20 -5.27 -38.23 12.69
CA MET A 20 -5.81 -39.00 11.56
C MET A 20 -6.31 -40.38 12.00
N GLU A 21 -5.56 -41.09 12.84
CA GLU A 21 -5.97 -42.40 13.40
C GLU A 21 -7.25 -42.29 14.23
N GLU A 22 -7.43 -41.18 14.96
CA GLU A 22 -8.67 -40.92 15.71
C GLU A 22 -9.84 -40.58 14.80
N ALA A 23 -9.60 -39.78 13.75
CA ALA A 23 -10.63 -39.44 12.78
C ALA A 23 -11.12 -40.68 12.02
N GLU A 24 -10.19 -41.53 11.58
CA GLU A 24 -10.48 -42.82 10.95
C GLU A 24 -11.21 -43.75 11.91
N ALA A 25 -10.81 -43.85 13.18
CA ALA A 25 -11.46 -44.69 14.18
C ALA A 25 -12.89 -44.24 14.54
N VAL A 26 -13.18 -42.94 14.47
CA VAL A 26 -14.53 -42.39 14.73
C VAL A 26 -15.42 -42.46 13.49
N ALA A 27 -14.85 -42.22 12.30
CA ALA A 27 -15.58 -42.31 11.04
C ALA A 27 -15.87 -43.77 10.64
N TRP A 28 -14.93 -44.69 10.87
CA TRP A 28 -15.06 -46.09 10.42
C TRP A 28 -16.32 -46.79 10.93
N PRO A 29 -16.69 -46.78 12.21
CA PRO A 29 -17.91 -47.45 12.68
C PRO A 29 -19.20 -46.93 12.02
N GLN A 30 -19.29 -45.62 11.76
CA GLN A 30 -20.46 -44.97 11.13
C GLN A 30 -20.50 -45.20 9.61
N VAL A 31 -19.34 -45.35 8.98
CA VAL A 31 -19.17 -45.67 7.56
C VAL A 31 -19.36 -47.17 7.30
N TYR A 32 -18.94 -48.05 8.22
CA TYR A 32 -18.98 -49.51 8.10
C TYR A 32 -20.42 -50.06 8.09
N GLU A 33 -21.35 -49.47 8.85
CA GLU A 33 -22.77 -49.88 8.82
C GLU A 33 -23.48 -49.56 7.49
N ASN A 34 -23.02 -48.56 6.74
CA ASN A 34 -23.64 -48.16 5.46
C ASN A 34 -22.90 -48.69 4.21
N ALA A 35 -21.59 -48.95 4.29
CA ALA A 35 -20.76 -49.20 3.10
C ALA A 35 -20.79 -50.66 2.57
N ILE A 36 -21.13 -51.65 3.40
CA ILE A 36 -21.06 -53.08 3.00
C ILE A 36 -22.09 -53.45 1.92
N GLU A 37 -23.25 -52.78 1.83
CA GLU A 37 -24.27 -53.15 0.84
C GLU A 37 -24.07 -52.56 -0.56
N HIS A 38 -23.25 -51.52 -0.75
CA HIS A 38 -23.35 -50.70 -1.97
C HIS A 38 -22.03 -50.30 -2.66
N GLY A 39 -20.87 -50.82 -2.21
CA GLY A 39 -19.62 -50.75 -2.99
C GLY A 39 -19.10 -49.34 -3.29
N PHE A 40 -19.11 -48.45 -2.31
CA PHE A 40 -18.68 -47.05 -2.47
C PHE A 40 -17.16 -46.85 -2.29
N GLU A 41 -16.59 -45.92 -3.07
CA GLU A 41 -15.23 -45.38 -2.88
C GLU A 41 -15.23 -44.25 -1.85
N ILE A 42 -14.23 -44.25 -0.95
CA ILE A 42 -14.02 -43.22 0.06
C ILE A 42 -12.89 -42.31 -0.44
N GLU A 43 -13.17 -41.03 -0.68
CA GLU A 43 -12.14 -40.00 -0.87
C GLU A 43 -11.91 -39.24 0.44
N VAL A 44 -10.68 -39.32 0.95
CA VAL A 44 -10.21 -38.54 2.10
C VAL A 44 -9.37 -37.39 1.55
N GLU A 45 -9.91 -36.17 1.53
CA GLU A 45 -9.16 -34.98 1.09
C GLU A 45 -8.35 -34.45 2.28
N GLU A 46 -7.03 -34.71 2.29
CA GLU A 46 -6.09 -34.08 3.23
C GLU A 46 -6.13 -32.57 2.96
N MET A 47 -6.69 -31.78 3.88
CA MET A 47 -6.93 -30.35 3.64
C MET A 47 -5.61 -29.55 3.74
N ASP A 48 -4.83 -29.64 2.67
CA ASP A 48 -3.66 -28.91 2.20
C ASP A 48 -3.12 -27.84 3.16
N LYS A 49 -2.44 -28.28 4.24
CA LYS A 49 -1.75 -27.41 5.21
C LYS A 49 -0.81 -26.42 4.51
N ASP A 50 -0.15 -26.86 3.45
CA ASP A 50 0.73 -26.04 2.62
C ASP A 50 -0.02 -24.87 1.97
N LEU A 51 -1.26 -25.11 1.51
CA LEU A 51 -2.10 -24.06 0.92
C LEU A 51 -2.60 -23.06 1.97
N ARG A 52 -2.94 -23.52 3.17
CA ARG A 52 -3.34 -22.64 4.28
C ARG A 52 -2.16 -21.82 4.81
N ASP A 53 -0.96 -22.39 4.85
CA ASP A 53 0.26 -21.65 5.17
C ASP A 53 0.58 -20.58 4.11
N LYS A 54 0.42 -20.90 2.81
CA LYS A 54 0.50 -19.93 1.72
C LYS A 54 -0.55 -18.82 1.81
N PHE A 55 -1.76 -19.13 2.28
CA PHE A 55 -2.79 -18.12 2.51
C PHE A 55 -2.43 -17.22 3.71
N ASN A 56 -1.98 -17.83 4.81
CA ASN A 56 -1.58 -17.11 6.03
C ASN A 56 -0.38 -16.20 5.81
N TYR A 57 0.52 -16.53 4.88
CA TYR A 57 1.63 -15.67 4.47
C TYR A 57 1.19 -14.21 4.21
N TYR A 58 0.05 -13.99 3.55
CA TYR A 58 -0.43 -12.64 3.24
C TYR A 58 -0.83 -11.83 4.48
N PHE A 59 -1.31 -12.50 5.54
CA PHE A 59 -1.57 -11.84 6.82
C PHE A 59 -0.25 -11.54 7.54
N GLU A 60 0.67 -12.51 7.56
CA GLU A 60 1.95 -12.40 8.26
C GLU A 60 2.82 -11.25 7.73
N ILE A 61 2.86 -11.02 6.41
CA ILE A 61 3.63 -9.90 5.85
C ILE A 61 3.09 -8.54 6.32
N VAL A 62 1.77 -8.40 6.47
CA VAL A 62 1.15 -7.16 6.97
C VAL A 62 1.37 -7.02 8.48
N TYR A 63 1.21 -8.10 9.25
CA TYR A 63 1.49 -8.09 10.69
C TYR A 63 2.94 -7.70 10.98
N ASN A 64 3.89 -8.25 10.22
CA ASN A 64 5.29 -7.91 10.36
C ASN A 64 5.57 -6.45 9.99
N ALA A 65 4.95 -5.94 8.93
CA ALA A 65 5.04 -4.51 8.58
C ALA A 65 4.50 -3.62 9.72
N LEU A 66 3.38 -3.98 10.34
CA LEU A 66 2.73 -3.19 11.41
C LEU A 66 3.22 -3.51 12.84
N LYS A 67 4.24 -4.36 12.98
CA LYS A 67 4.69 -4.84 14.30
C LYS A 67 5.25 -3.73 15.19
N LYS A 68 5.89 -2.72 14.59
CA LYS A 68 6.55 -1.60 15.30
C LYS A 68 6.03 -0.22 14.87
N LYS A 69 4.98 -0.16 14.05
CA LYS A 69 4.43 1.06 13.47
C LYS A 69 2.95 0.89 13.14
N ASN A 70 2.28 2.00 12.85
CA ASN A 70 0.85 2.06 12.51
C ASN A 70 0.62 2.50 11.05
N TYR A 71 1.62 2.32 10.20
CA TYR A 71 1.56 2.61 8.77
C TYR A 71 2.43 1.63 7.97
N ILE A 72 2.16 1.52 6.68
CA ILE A 72 3.00 0.81 5.71
C ILE A 72 3.44 1.81 4.65
N ASP A 73 4.75 1.96 4.44
CA ASP A 73 5.28 2.85 3.42
C ASP A 73 5.09 2.22 2.03
N PHE A 74 4.78 3.03 1.03
CA PHE A 74 4.70 2.58 -0.36
C PHE A 74 6.02 1.98 -0.86
N ILE A 75 7.18 2.41 -0.36
CA ILE A 75 8.47 1.79 -0.68
C ILE A 75 8.48 0.31 -0.24
N GLU A 76 7.87 0.00 0.91
CA GLU A 76 7.74 -1.39 1.34
C GLU A 76 6.81 -2.19 0.44
N ILE A 77 5.70 -1.58 -0.01
CA ILE A 77 4.77 -2.20 -0.97
C ILE A 77 5.45 -2.40 -2.34
N MET A 78 6.31 -1.48 -2.78
CA MET A 78 7.07 -1.64 -4.02
C MET A 78 8.12 -2.75 -3.92
N ASN A 79 8.80 -2.85 -2.77
CA ASN A 79 9.79 -3.89 -2.53
C ASN A 79 9.18 -5.27 -2.25
N ASN A 80 7.96 -5.30 -1.71
CA ASN A 80 7.16 -6.50 -1.51
C ASN A 80 5.72 -6.28 -2.01
N PRO A 81 5.47 -6.50 -3.33
CA PRO A 81 4.17 -6.30 -3.94
C PRO A 81 3.05 -7.14 -3.33
N ASP A 82 3.36 -8.23 -2.64
CA ASP A 82 2.35 -9.11 -2.02
C ASP A 82 1.63 -8.44 -0.84
N LEU A 83 2.21 -7.38 -0.27
CA LEU A 83 1.57 -6.56 0.77
C LEU A 83 0.20 -6.03 0.32
N LYS A 84 -0.01 -5.80 -0.98
CA LYS A 84 -1.32 -5.35 -1.49
C LYS A 84 -2.41 -6.41 -1.32
N TYR A 85 -2.07 -7.69 -1.48
CA TYR A 85 -3.00 -8.81 -1.26
C TYR A 85 -3.20 -9.06 0.23
N GLY A 86 -2.14 -8.91 1.03
CA GLY A 86 -2.25 -8.91 2.48
C GLY A 86 -3.20 -7.83 3.00
N LEU A 87 -3.06 -6.59 2.52
CA LEU A 87 -3.95 -5.48 2.87
C LEU A 87 -5.40 -5.76 2.46
N TYR A 88 -5.62 -6.36 1.29
CA TYR A 88 -6.95 -6.80 0.86
C TYR A 88 -7.58 -7.78 1.86
N TYR A 89 -6.86 -8.83 2.26
CA TYR A 89 -7.39 -9.80 3.22
C TYR A 89 -7.58 -9.22 4.62
N ILE A 90 -6.66 -8.37 5.08
CA ILE A 90 -6.75 -7.70 6.38
C ILE A 90 -7.98 -6.80 6.44
N THR A 91 -8.22 -5.97 5.40
CA THR A 91 -9.38 -5.08 5.39
C THR A 91 -10.71 -5.83 5.40
N ARG A 92 -10.82 -6.94 4.65
CA ARG A 92 -12.00 -7.81 4.68
C ARG A 92 -12.17 -8.50 6.03
N CYS A 93 -11.17 -9.24 6.49
CA CYS A 93 -11.31 -10.12 7.67
C CYS A 93 -11.38 -9.35 9.00
N TYR A 94 -10.98 -8.07 9.03
CA TYR A 94 -11.10 -7.22 10.21
C TYR A 94 -12.22 -6.17 10.08
N HIS A 95 -12.91 -6.09 8.93
CA HIS A 95 -13.92 -5.08 8.63
C HIS A 95 -13.41 -3.64 8.84
N ILE A 96 -12.18 -3.36 8.41
CA ILE A 96 -11.51 -2.07 8.55
C ILE A 96 -11.18 -1.46 7.19
N GLY A 97 -11.04 -0.14 7.17
CA GLY A 97 -10.57 0.60 6.00
C GLY A 97 -9.10 1.00 6.13
N TYR A 98 -8.63 1.78 5.17
CA TYR A 98 -7.35 2.46 5.23
C TYR A 98 -7.45 3.88 4.68
N SER A 99 -6.56 4.75 5.15
CA SER A 99 -6.31 6.06 4.57
C SER A 99 -4.94 6.11 3.92
N PHE A 100 -4.78 7.10 3.04
CA PHE A 100 -3.48 7.47 2.50
C PHE A 100 -3.03 8.79 3.13
N ALA A 101 -1.77 8.85 3.53
CA ALA A 101 -1.14 10.07 4.00
C ALA A 101 0.12 10.35 3.22
N GLU A 102 0.28 11.62 2.86
CA GLU A 102 1.41 12.16 2.12
C GLU A 102 2.22 13.06 3.05
N TYR A 103 3.50 12.74 3.25
CA TYR A 103 4.45 13.57 3.98
C TYR A 103 5.74 13.71 3.17
N GLY A 104 5.84 14.76 2.36
CA GLY A 104 6.98 14.98 1.49
C GLY A 104 7.07 13.91 0.38
N LEU A 105 8.13 13.08 0.43
CA LEU A 105 8.31 11.95 -0.47
C LEU A 105 7.71 10.64 0.08
N CYS A 106 7.28 10.63 1.34
CA CYS A 106 6.74 9.44 1.99
C CYS A 106 5.24 9.33 1.70
N ASN A 107 4.86 8.22 1.07
CA ASN A 107 3.47 7.81 0.92
C ASN A 107 3.20 6.67 1.89
N MET A 108 2.18 6.80 2.72
CA MET A 108 1.87 5.84 3.77
C MET A 108 0.43 5.34 3.65
N VAL A 109 0.23 4.04 3.86
CA VAL A 109 -1.07 3.42 4.08
C VAL A 109 -1.27 3.25 5.58
N MET A 110 -2.36 3.77 6.13
CA MET A 110 -2.69 3.58 7.55
C MET A 110 -4.05 2.90 7.70
N LEU A 111 -4.09 1.79 8.41
CA LEU A 111 -5.33 1.07 8.69
C LEU A 111 -6.16 1.83 9.72
N MET A 112 -7.48 1.87 9.53
CA MET A 112 -8.40 2.61 10.40
C MET A 112 -9.76 1.92 10.53
N ASN A 113 -10.32 1.97 11.73
CA ASN A 113 -11.67 1.50 12.03
C ASN A 113 -12.66 2.68 11.98
N GLY A 114 -12.94 3.16 10.76
CA GLY A 114 -13.75 4.36 10.51
C GLY A 114 -12.96 5.67 10.48
N SER A 115 -13.57 6.72 9.91
CA SER A 115 -12.90 7.94 9.45
C SER A 115 -12.29 8.84 10.53
N ASN A 116 -12.68 8.67 11.80
CA ASN A 116 -12.16 9.45 12.95
C ASN A 116 -11.38 8.59 13.96
N SER A 117 -11.00 7.37 13.57
CA SER A 117 -10.29 6.46 14.46
C SER A 117 -8.78 6.68 14.41
N LYS A 118 -8.08 6.28 15.48
CA LYS A 118 -6.63 6.19 15.48
C LYS A 118 -6.15 5.18 14.44
N TYR A 119 -4.98 5.43 13.86
CA TYR A 119 -4.33 4.47 12.96
C TYR A 119 -3.88 3.22 13.73
N LEU A 120 -4.18 2.06 13.15
CA LEU A 120 -4.02 0.75 13.78
C LEU A 120 -2.61 0.19 13.54
N ASN A 121 -2.04 -0.40 14.58
CA ASN A 121 -0.85 -1.25 14.49
C ASN A 121 -1.23 -2.73 14.70
N TYR A 122 -0.24 -3.63 14.68
CA TYR A 122 -0.45 -5.06 14.89
C TYR A 122 -1.23 -5.38 16.18
N HIS A 123 -0.88 -4.76 17.31
CA HIS A 123 -1.55 -5.02 18.59
C HIS A 123 -3.00 -4.54 18.61
N ASP A 124 -3.31 -3.49 17.87
CA ASP A 124 -4.69 -3.03 17.72
C ASP A 124 -5.51 -4.01 16.87
N LEU A 125 -4.94 -4.60 15.82
CA LEU A 125 -5.59 -5.68 15.06
C LEU A 125 -5.87 -6.90 15.95
N GLN A 126 -4.91 -7.31 16.78
CA GLN A 126 -5.12 -8.42 17.72
C GLN A 126 -6.30 -8.18 18.68
N LYS A 127 -6.53 -6.93 19.09
CA LYS A 127 -7.66 -6.56 19.96
C LYS A 127 -9.00 -6.56 19.23
N ILE A 128 -9.02 -6.15 17.96
CA ILE A 128 -10.23 -6.22 17.13
C ILE A 128 -10.64 -7.67 16.96
N GLY A 129 -9.65 -8.55 16.71
CA GLY A 129 -9.89 -9.96 16.42
C GLY A 129 -10.33 -10.17 14.98
N ILE A 130 -9.93 -11.30 14.42
CA ILE A 130 -10.27 -11.66 13.04
C ILE A 130 -11.70 -12.22 12.99
N ASP A 131 -12.49 -11.80 12.00
CA ASP A 131 -13.73 -12.46 11.66
C ASP A 131 -13.43 -13.82 11.02
N ARG A 132 -13.64 -14.88 11.80
CA ARG A 132 -13.37 -16.26 11.37
C ARG A 132 -14.22 -16.69 10.18
N LYS A 133 -15.46 -16.18 10.06
CA LYS A 133 -16.35 -16.53 8.96
C LYS A 133 -15.85 -15.91 7.67
N GLU A 134 -15.50 -14.63 7.70
CA GLU A 134 -14.94 -13.92 6.54
C GLU A 134 -13.57 -14.50 6.14
N TYR A 135 -12.73 -14.86 7.12
CA TYR A 135 -11.45 -15.52 6.87
C TYR A 135 -11.62 -16.85 6.14
N GLU A 136 -12.54 -17.71 6.58
CA GLU A 136 -12.75 -19.01 5.95
C GLU A 136 -13.34 -18.87 4.54
N GLN A 137 -14.18 -17.85 4.33
CA GLN A 137 -14.67 -17.50 3.01
C GLN A 137 -13.53 -17.05 2.09
N CYS A 138 -12.64 -16.15 2.57
CA CYS A 138 -11.47 -15.71 1.82
C CYS A 138 -10.52 -16.89 1.50
N PHE A 139 -10.37 -17.85 2.41
CA PHE A 139 -9.58 -19.06 2.15
C PHE A 139 -10.21 -19.95 1.08
N CYS A 140 -11.54 -20.16 1.13
CA CYS A 140 -12.27 -20.89 0.10
C CYS A 140 -12.14 -20.23 -1.29
N GLU A 141 -12.19 -18.90 -1.34
CA GLU A 141 -11.94 -18.13 -2.57
C GLU A 141 -10.51 -18.34 -3.06
N PHE A 142 -9.52 -18.22 -2.17
CA PHE A 142 -8.11 -18.47 -2.48
C PHE A 142 -7.84 -19.88 -3.01
N LYS A 143 -8.47 -20.93 -2.43
CA LYS A 143 -8.35 -22.31 -2.94
C LYS A 143 -8.86 -22.43 -4.38
N LYS A 144 -9.91 -21.71 -4.74
CA LYS A 144 -10.55 -21.81 -6.07
C LYS A 144 -9.82 -21.04 -7.16
N VAL A 145 -9.38 -19.82 -6.86
CA VAL A 145 -8.87 -18.88 -7.89
C VAL A 145 -7.44 -18.40 -7.62
N GLY A 146 -6.82 -18.83 -6.53
CA GLY A 146 -5.51 -18.35 -6.09
C GLY A 146 -5.59 -16.91 -5.56
N ILE A 147 -4.55 -16.13 -5.82
CA ILE A 147 -4.51 -14.72 -5.46
C ILE A 147 -5.67 -13.99 -6.14
N PRO A 148 -6.49 -13.20 -5.41
CA PRO A 148 -7.59 -12.47 -5.99
C PRO A 148 -7.05 -11.56 -7.08
N ILE A 149 -7.45 -11.85 -8.32
CA ILE A 149 -7.28 -10.94 -9.43
C ILE A 149 -8.31 -9.85 -9.21
N VAL A 150 -7.91 -8.81 -8.49
CA VAL A 150 -8.65 -7.56 -8.52
C VAL A 150 -8.42 -7.00 -9.93
N THR A 151 -9.25 -7.42 -10.89
CA THR A 151 -9.56 -6.60 -12.05
C THR A 151 -10.32 -5.41 -11.51
N VAL A 152 -9.57 -4.48 -10.90
CA VAL A 152 -9.98 -3.10 -11.04
C VAL A 152 -10.03 -2.96 -12.56
N SER A 153 -11.19 -2.63 -13.11
CA SER A 153 -11.19 -1.84 -14.32
C SER A 153 -10.53 -0.52 -13.94
N VAL A 154 -9.21 -0.56 -13.72
CA VAL A 154 -8.35 0.50 -14.18
C VAL A 154 -8.73 0.42 -15.64
N GLN A 155 -9.60 1.33 -16.07
CA GLN A 155 -9.25 1.98 -17.31
C GLN A 155 -7.77 2.27 -17.10
N GLU A 156 -6.90 1.47 -17.71
CA GLU A 156 -5.59 1.93 -18.12
C GLU A 156 -5.88 3.13 -19.02
N LYS A 157 -6.36 4.22 -18.44
CA LYS A 157 -5.67 5.47 -18.63
C LYS A 157 -4.25 5.09 -18.26
N LYS A 158 -3.48 4.72 -19.29
CA LYS A 158 -2.20 5.38 -19.48
C LYS A 158 -2.43 6.77 -18.90
N ASN A 159 -1.88 7.05 -17.73
CA ASN A 159 -1.79 8.44 -17.31
C ASN A 159 -0.82 9.04 -18.33
N GLU A 160 -1.33 9.32 -19.53
CA GLU A 160 -0.84 10.40 -20.34
C GLU A 160 -1.10 11.61 -19.46
N PHE A 161 -0.11 11.91 -18.62
CA PHE A 161 -0.05 13.14 -17.86
C PHE A 161 -0.24 14.24 -18.90
N ALA A 162 -1.40 14.90 -18.87
CA ALA A 162 -1.70 15.95 -19.85
C ALA A 162 -0.79 17.19 -19.68
N GLY A 163 -0.03 17.24 -18.58
CA GLY A 163 0.88 18.32 -18.22
C GLY A 163 2.26 17.78 -17.85
N GLU A 164 3.26 18.65 -17.94
CA GLU A 164 4.65 18.31 -17.69
C GLU A 164 4.95 18.27 -16.19
N PHE A 165 5.76 17.31 -15.74
CA PHE A 165 6.42 17.40 -14.44
C PHE A 165 7.50 18.50 -14.48
N GLY A 166 7.88 19.04 -13.32
CA GLY A 166 8.87 20.11 -13.31
C GLY A 166 9.03 20.88 -12.01
N TRP A 167 9.97 21.81 -12.05
CA TRP A 167 10.34 22.70 -10.96
C TRP A 167 9.65 24.04 -11.10
N LEU A 168 9.02 24.52 -10.04
CA LEU A 168 8.40 25.85 -9.99
C LEU A 168 9.17 26.75 -9.04
N SER A 169 9.72 27.84 -9.58
CA SER A 169 10.48 28.82 -8.79
C SER A 169 9.57 29.61 -7.82
N PRO A 170 10.13 30.23 -6.78
CA PRO A 170 9.40 31.17 -5.92
C PRO A 170 8.73 32.33 -6.67
N THR A 171 9.20 32.64 -7.88
CA THR A 171 8.66 33.70 -8.74
C THR A 171 7.60 33.18 -9.72
N GLY A 172 7.18 31.92 -9.62
CA GLY A 172 6.18 31.31 -10.50
C GLY A 172 6.70 30.88 -11.87
N VAL A 173 8.03 30.80 -12.07
CA VAL A 173 8.59 30.32 -13.34
C VAL A 173 8.70 28.80 -13.30
N PHE A 174 7.98 28.15 -14.21
CA PHE A 174 7.97 26.70 -14.35
C PHE A 174 9.08 26.23 -15.30
N THR A 175 9.82 25.20 -14.88
CA THR A 175 10.87 24.53 -15.64
C THR A 175 10.51 23.05 -15.77
N PRO A 176 10.11 22.57 -16.96
CA PRO A 176 9.78 21.18 -17.18
C PRO A 176 10.96 20.26 -16.83
N SER A 177 10.66 19.12 -16.23
CA SER A 177 11.59 18.06 -15.90
C SER A 177 10.92 16.73 -16.26
N PRO A 178 11.42 15.98 -17.24
CA PRO A 178 10.94 14.63 -17.49
C PRO A 178 10.92 13.74 -16.24
N PHE A 179 10.10 12.68 -16.31
CA PHE A 179 10.03 11.71 -15.23
C PHE A 179 11.41 11.10 -14.94
N GLY A 180 11.77 11.01 -13.65
CA GLY A 180 13.06 10.46 -13.22
C GLY A 180 14.27 11.40 -13.36
N THR A 181 14.11 12.59 -13.96
CA THR A 181 15.24 13.53 -14.19
C THR A 181 15.28 14.72 -13.24
N HIS A 182 14.44 14.74 -12.19
CA HIS A 182 14.28 15.92 -11.33
C HIS A 182 15.58 16.40 -10.68
N GLU A 183 16.50 15.49 -10.33
CA GLU A 183 17.81 15.85 -9.77
C GLU A 183 18.73 16.51 -10.81
N GLN A 184 18.75 15.97 -12.03
CA GLN A 184 19.52 16.55 -13.13
C GLN A 184 19.00 17.96 -13.45
N THR A 185 17.69 18.14 -13.59
CA THR A 185 17.10 19.45 -13.85
C THR A 185 17.36 20.43 -12.69
N ALA A 186 17.37 19.96 -11.43
CA ALA A 186 17.73 20.79 -10.28
C ALA A 186 19.19 21.27 -10.33
N SER A 187 20.11 20.41 -10.77
CA SER A 187 21.51 20.77 -11.01
C SER A 187 21.62 21.84 -12.10
N GLU A 188 20.94 21.65 -13.24
CA GLU A 188 20.92 22.63 -14.33
C GLU A 188 20.34 23.99 -13.90
N ILE A 189 19.25 24.01 -13.13
CA ILE A 189 18.68 25.24 -12.57
C ILE A 189 19.71 25.93 -11.68
N THR A 190 20.39 25.18 -10.82
CA THR A 190 21.43 25.71 -9.92
C THR A 190 22.57 26.35 -10.72
N GLU A 191 23.00 25.74 -11.81
CA GLU A 191 24.03 26.28 -12.69
C GLU A 191 23.56 27.52 -13.45
N LYS A 192 22.41 27.43 -14.13
CA LYS A 192 21.81 28.52 -14.94
C LYS A 192 21.47 29.75 -14.10
N LYS A 193 21.15 29.58 -12.81
CA LYS A 193 20.88 30.66 -11.86
C LYS A 193 22.13 31.10 -11.07
N HIS A 194 23.30 30.56 -11.39
CA HIS A 194 24.58 30.86 -10.74
C HIS A 194 24.58 30.62 -9.21
N LEU A 195 23.86 29.58 -8.76
CA LEU A 195 23.67 29.22 -7.35
C LEU A 195 24.69 28.17 -6.83
N ALA A 196 25.67 27.77 -7.65
CA ALA A 196 26.64 26.72 -7.29
C ALA A 196 27.48 27.05 -6.04
N THR A 197 27.76 28.33 -5.80
CA THR A 197 28.46 28.76 -4.57
C THR A 197 27.55 28.67 -3.35
N ASP A 198 26.30 29.13 -3.47
CA ASP A 198 25.30 29.03 -2.41
C ASP A 198 25.05 27.57 -2.01
N PHE A 199 24.94 26.68 -2.99
CA PHE A 199 24.81 25.25 -2.75
C PHE A 199 25.98 24.71 -1.92
N ARG A 200 27.23 25.01 -2.32
CA ARG A 200 28.42 24.59 -1.57
C ARG A 200 28.47 25.16 -0.14
N LEU A 201 28.02 26.40 0.06
CA LEU A 201 27.93 27.00 1.39
C LEU A 201 26.84 26.36 2.24
N TRP A 202 25.68 26.06 1.64
CA TRP A 202 24.58 25.36 2.30
C TRP A 202 24.99 23.97 2.78
N ILE A 203 25.70 23.19 1.95
CA ILE A 203 26.27 21.89 2.37
C ILE A 203 27.25 22.03 3.54
N ARG A 204 28.15 23.03 3.49
CA ARG A 204 29.11 23.27 4.57
C ARG A 204 28.44 23.65 5.88
N LYS A 205 27.37 24.45 5.81
CA LYS A 205 26.58 24.84 6.99
C LYS A 205 25.93 23.62 7.64
N GLN A 206 25.26 22.77 6.85
CA GLN A 206 24.62 21.55 7.36
C GLN A 206 25.63 20.61 8.04
N LYS A 207 26.82 20.43 7.43
CA LYS A 207 27.92 19.66 8.03
C LYS A 207 28.36 20.17 9.40
N LYS A 208 28.41 21.49 9.56
CA LYS A 208 28.86 22.13 10.80
C LYS A 208 27.81 22.03 11.92
N GLU A 209 26.54 21.96 11.54
CA GLU A 209 25.41 21.94 12.48
C GLU A 209 24.96 20.51 12.85
N GLU A 210 25.72 19.47 12.47
CA GLU A 210 25.41 18.04 12.70
C GLU A 210 23.98 17.62 12.28
N GLN A 211 23.38 18.34 11.33
CA GLN A 211 22.05 18.04 10.83
C GLN A 211 22.07 16.87 9.83
N ILE A 212 20.89 16.27 9.60
CA ILE A 212 20.67 15.26 8.55
C ILE A 212 21.30 15.77 7.24
N PHE A 213 22.16 14.94 6.65
CA PHE A 213 23.02 15.35 5.54
C PHE A 213 22.25 15.35 4.21
N MET A 214 21.46 16.40 3.96
CA MET A 214 20.88 16.63 2.64
C MET A 214 21.96 17.18 1.72
N SER A 215 22.27 16.46 0.64
CA SER A 215 23.38 16.80 -0.25
C SER A 215 23.04 16.91 -1.72
N LEU A 216 21.75 16.78 -2.06
CA LEU A 216 21.29 16.81 -3.44
C LEU A 216 20.84 18.22 -3.84
N TYR A 217 20.90 18.52 -5.14
CA TYR A 217 20.46 19.81 -5.69
C TYR A 217 18.96 19.99 -5.51
N ARG A 218 18.16 18.92 -5.64
CA ARG A 218 16.72 18.97 -5.36
C ARG A 218 16.42 19.45 -3.93
N ASP A 219 17.19 18.95 -2.96
CA ASP A 219 16.98 19.28 -1.55
C ASP A 219 17.35 20.74 -1.32
N PHE A 220 18.46 21.20 -1.90
CA PHE A 220 18.86 22.61 -1.87
C PHE A 220 17.78 23.53 -2.46
N LEU A 221 17.22 23.20 -3.62
CA LEU A 221 16.20 24.03 -4.25
C LEU A 221 14.93 24.12 -3.39
N ILE A 222 14.48 23.00 -2.81
CA ILE A 222 13.27 22.94 -1.98
C ILE A 222 13.49 23.62 -0.62
N HIS A 223 14.55 23.24 0.10
CA HIS A 223 14.76 23.63 1.49
C HIS A 223 15.42 25.00 1.63
N GLU A 224 16.33 25.38 0.73
CA GLU A 224 17.06 26.65 0.82
C GLU A 224 16.47 27.71 -0.10
N LYS A 225 16.12 27.34 -1.35
CA LYS A 225 15.68 28.32 -2.36
C LYS A 225 14.17 28.45 -2.52
N GLY A 226 13.37 27.62 -1.85
CA GLY A 226 11.90 27.73 -1.83
C GLY A 226 11.21 27.33 -3.13
N TYR A 227 11.89 26.56 -3.98
CA TYR A 227 11.25 25.93 -5.13
C TYR A 227 10.27 24.86 -4.67
N CYS A 228 9.28 24.56 -5.50
CA CYS A 228 8.48 23.34 -5.36
C CYS A 228 8.60 22.46 -6.60
N LEU A 229 8.37 21.16 -6.41
CA LEU A 229 8.49 20.14 -7.45
C LEU A 229 7.11 19.55 -7.74
N ILE A 230 6.68 19.62 -8.99
CA ILE A 230 5.50 18.93 -9.52
C ILE A 230 5.97 17.60 -10.10
N HIS A 231 5.61 16.47 -9.51
CA HIS A 231 6.07 15.13 -9.95
C HIS A 231 5.07 14.01 -9.61
N ASN A 232 5.39 12.75 -9.93
CA ASN A 232 4.62 11.58 -9.48
C ASN A 232 5.53 10.36 -9.20
N PRO A 233 6.19 10.28 -8.03
CA PRO A 233 7.21 9.29 -7.76
C PRO A 233 6.66 7.85 -7.69
N SER A 234 5.38 7.66 -7.38
CA SER A 234 4.77 6.33 -7.25
C SER A 234 4.19 5.80 -8.56
N SER A 235 4.12 6.63 -9.61
CA SER A 235 3.45 6.33 -10.90
C SER A 235 1.98 5.88 -10.77
N ASN A 236 1.40 5.91 -9.56
CA ASN A 236 0.12 5.31 -9.23
C ASN A 236 -0.93 6.37 -8.88
N GLY A 237 -1.17 7.27 -9.85
CA GLY A 237 -2.27 8.25 -9.83
C GLY A 237 -1.89 9.67 -9.38
N GLY A 238 -2.19 10.65 -10.24
CA GLY A 238 -2.17 12.09 -9.93
C GLY A 238 -0.77 12.75 -9.91
N TYR A 239 -0.76 14.09 -9.90
CA TYR A 239 0.45 14.89 -9.64
C TYR A 239 0.61 15.12 -8.14
N ILE A 240 1.84 15.24 -7.66
CA ILE A 240 2.22 15.67 -6.31
C ILE A 240 2.96 17.00 -6.43
N VAL A 241 2.76 17.88 -5.45
CA VAL A 241 3.54 19.11 -5.30
C VAL A 241 4.34 19.01 -4.01
N THR A 242 5.66 18.87 -4.11
CA THR A 242 6.56 18.82 -2.96
C THR A 242 7.17 20.19 -2.71
N ASN A 243 6.99 20.72 -1.50
CA ASN A 243 7.59 21.97 -1.03
C ASN A 243 7.94 21.87 0.46
N HIS A 244 8.97 22.59 0.89
CA HIS A 244 9.33 22.72 2.31
C HIS A 244 8.99 24.09 2.87
N LYS A 245 9.34 25.16 2.13
CA LYS A 245 8.92 26.52 2.47
C LYS A 245 7.45 26.73 2.10
N LYS A 246 6.79 27.67 2.78
CA LYS A 246 5.44 28.14 2.39
C LYS A 246 5.49 28.63 0.94
N LEU A 247 4.53 28.18 0.13
CA LEU A 247 4.41 28.60 -1.26
C LEU A 247 4.16 30.12 -1.33
N THR A 248 4.81 30.77 -2.29
CA THR A 248 4.58 32.18 -2.59
C THR A 248 3.25 32.38 -3.31
N LYS A 249 2.76 33.61 -3.35
CA LYS A 249 1.59 33.99 -4.16
C LYS A 249 1.72 33.55 -5.62
N ALA A 250 2.88 33.84 -6.23
CA ALA A 250 3.15 33.47 -7.63
C ALA A 250 3.14 31.95 -7.85
N GLN A 251 3.64 31.17 -6.88
CA GLN A 251 3.57 29.71 -6.95
C GLN A 251 2.12 29.21 -6.82
N ASN A 252 1.36 29.76 -5.88
CA ASN A 252 -0.05 29.40 -5.68
C ASN A 252 -0.90 29.73 -6.92
N GLU A 253 -0.75 30.93 -7.49
CA GLU A 253 -1.44 31.35 -8.71
C GLU A 253 -1.09 30.43 -9.90
N PHE A 254 0.20 30.10 -10.08
CA PHE A 254 0.63 29.17 -11.12
C PHE A 254 0.02 27.78 -10.91
N LEU A 255 0.12 27.21 -9.70
CA LEU A 255 -0.38 25.87 -9.40
C LEU A 255 -1.90 25.78 -9.54
N PHE A 256 -2.62 26.82 -9.16
CA PHE A 256 -4.05 26.93 -9.39
C PHE A 256 -4.38 26.82 -10.88
N GLY A 257 -3.79 27.68 -11.72
CA GLY A 257 -4.02 27.67 -13.17
C GLY A 257 -3.62 26.34 -13.80
N TYR A 258 -2.41 25.86 -13.47
CA TYR A 258 -1.87 24.60 -13.97
C TYR A 258 -2.79 23.41 -13.68
N PHE A 259 -3.32 23.28 -12.46
CA PHE A 259 -4.24 22.18 -12.15
C PHE A 259 -5.65 22.38 -12.70
N MET A 260 -6.12 23.62 -12.86
CA MET A 260 -7.38 23.91 -13.53
C MET A 260 -7.33 23.49 -15.01
N ASP A 261 -6.26 23.85 -15.72
CA ASP A 261 -6.06 23.52 -17.13
C ASP A 261 -6.00 22.00 -17.37
N LEU A 262 -5.47 21.27 -16.39
CA LEU A 262 -5.41 19.80 -16.40
C LEU A 262 -6.70 19.12 -15.91
N GLY A 263 -7.74 19.87 -15.55
CA GLY A 263 -9.03 19.34 -15.09
C GLY A 263 -9.03 18.86 -13.63
N TYR A 264 -8.02 19.20 -12.84
CA TYR A 264 -7.92 18.86 -11.41
C TYR A 264 -8.45 20.00 -10.51
N ALA A 265 -9.70 20.43 -10.71
CA ALA A 265 -10.29 21.57 -10.00
C ALA A 265 -10.19 21.48 -8.47
N LEU A 266 -10.53 20.33 -7.87
CA LEU A 266 -10.41 20.10 -6.42
C LEU A 266 -8.98 20.24 -5.90
N LYS A 267 -7.97 19.91 -6.73
CA LYS A 267 -6.56 20.09 -6.37
C LYS A 267 -6.16 21.55 -6.50
N ALA A 268 -6.62 22.22 -7.56
CA ALA A 268 -6.37 23.64 -7.80
C ALA A 268 -6.86 24.50 -6.61
N GLU A 269 -8.05 24.22 -6.08
CA GLU A 269 -8.64 24.95 -4.94
C GLU A 269 -7.74 25.00 -3.70
N ARG A 270 -6.83 24.02 -3.53
CA ARG A 270 -5.87 24.01 -2.41
C ARG A 270 -4.84 25.13 -2.49
N PHE A 271 -4.68 25.74 -3.67
CA PHE A 271 -3.74 26.83 -3.95
C PHE A 271 -4.42 28.19 -4.05
N ILE A 272 -5.72 28.30 -3.73
CA ILE A 272 -6.36 29.60 -3.51
C ILE A 272 -5.79 30.17 -2.21
N GLU A 273 -5.18 31.36 -2.27
CA GLU A 273 -4.72 32.06 -1.06
C GLU A 273 -5.88 32.23 -0.07
N LYS A 274 -5.70 31.74 1.16
CA LYS A 274 -6.56 32.03 2.30
C LYS A 274 -6.00 33.18 3.12
#